data_AF-A0A946QMS9-F1
#
_entry.id   AF-A0A946QMS9-F1
#
_cell.length_a   1.000
_cell.length_b   1.000
_cell.length_c   1.000
_cell.angle_alpha   90.00
_cell.angle_beta   90.00
_cell.angle_gamma   90.00
#
_symmetry.space_group_name_H-M   'P 1'
#
loop_
_entity.id
_entity.type
_entity.pdbx_description
1 polymer ?
#
loop_
_entity_poly.entity_id
_entity_poly.type
_entity_poly.pdbx_seq_one_letter_code
_entity_poly.pdbx_strand_id
1 'polypeptide(L)'
;MSEEGGLDIGMPEEGVGGAPEALSEDAKARFAAAGAAMTQIRKEEKKSKKKDDQVAKVIMQFLQDEKNAHLFTLIARLVARDCPSIFILAIISLIDEESLQVTGDYLKETSEKDAHDTVDENVALTKSDDMDPETNRALIDWITRMQMVLAQSPEQILLKLMIDEKNIDGTVLQLTTFVLQRFFEDRKRSTEFEKLQPLTASILQTVFEPFIGSVKKILIERANPESATDSEED
;
A
#
# COMPACT_ATOMS: atom_id res chain seq x y z
N MET A 1 -18.36 2.29 -38.32
CA MET A 1 -18.08 3.67 -38.74
C MET A 1 -17.53 4.37 -37.53
N SER A 2 -16.26 4.76 -37.63
CA SER A 2 -15.40 5.19 -36.52
C SER A 2 -15.44 6.71 -36.41
N GLU A 3 -15.63 7.24 -35.21
CA GLU A 3 -15.34 8.63 -34.86
C GLU A 3 -14.39 8.62 -33.67
N GLU A 4 -13.10 8.42 -33.95
CA GLU A 4 -12.03 8.81 -33.04
C GLU A 4 -11.62 10.24 -33.42
N GLY A 5 -11.93 11.18 -32.54
CA GLY A 5 -11.47 12.55 -32.61
C GLY A 5 -9.95 12.59 -32.53
N GLY A 6 -9.33 12.89 -33.67
CA GLY A 6 -7.91 13.21 -33.76
C GLY A 6 -7.61 14.47 -32.97
N LEU A 7 -6.71 14.35 -31.99
CA LEU A 7 -6.03 15.49 -31.39
C LEU A 7 -5.25 16.21 -32.49
N ASP A 8 -5.78 17.36 -32.89
CA ASP A 8 -5.17 18.35 -33.76
C ASP A 8 -3.95 18.96 -33.03
N ILE A 9 -2.82 18.26 -33.11
CA ILE A 9 -1.52 18.80 -32.72
C ILE A 9 -1.13 19.76 -33.83
N GLY A 10 -1.34 21.05 -33.58
CA GLY A 10 -0.94 22.14 -34.48
C GLY A 10 0.52 21.99 -34.90
N MET A 11 0.73 21.52 -36.12
CA MET A 11 2.00 21.67 -36.82
C MET A 11 2.11 23.15 -37.27
N PRO A 12 3.29 23.78 -37.16
CA PRO A 12 3.50 25.11 -37.71
C PRO A 12 3.36 25.03 -39.24
N GLU A 13 2.48 25.89 -39.77
CA GLU A 13 2.17 26.02 -41.19
C GLU A 13 3.44 26.21 -42.04
N GLU A 14 3.55 25.40 -43.09
CA GLU A 14 4.71 25.25 -43.96
C GLU A 14 5.09 26.56 -44.67
N GLY A 15 6.31 27.03 -44.38
CA GLY A 15 7.05 27.94 -45.26
C GLY A 15 8.12 27.17 -46.02
N VAL A 16 7.87 26.94 -47.31
CA VAL A 16 8.86 26.83 -48.41
C VAL A 16 9.93 25.72 -48.33
N GLY A 17 9.71 24.69 -49.15
CA GLY A 17 10.73 24.13 -50.07
C GLY A 17 12.03 23.56 -49.50
N GLY A 18 12.09 22.22 -49.37
CA GLY A 18 13.35 21.49 -49.23
C GLY A 18 13.16 20.14 -48.52
N ALA A 19 13.61 19.05 -49.14
CA ALA A 19 13.49 17.67 -48.65
C ALA A 19 13.94 17.47 -47.19
N PRO A 20 13.29 16.60 -46.39
CA PRO A 20 13.75 16.28 -45.05
C PRO A 20 14.73 15.10 -45.10
N GLU A 21 15.89 15.27 -45.75
CA GLU A 21 16.96 14.28 -45.65
C GLU A 21 18.04 14.76 -44.67
N ALA A 22 18.27 13.92 -43.66
CA ALA A 22 19.26 14.01 -42.59
C ALA A 22 18.87 14.80 -41.33
N LEU A 23 17.83 14.34 -40.61
CA LEU A 23 17.96 14.29 -39.15
C LEU A 23 19.26 13.54 -38.83
N SER A 24 20.22 14.21 -38.18
CA SER A 24 21.47 13.61 -37.69
C SER A 24 21.17 12.28 -37.00
N GLU A 25 22.03 11.26 -37.15
CA GLU A 25 21.85 9.97 -36.47
C GLU A 25 21.67 10.14 -34.95
N ASP A 26 22.32 11.16 -34.37
CA ASP A 26 22.17 11.52 -32.95
C ASP A 26 20.76 12.06 -32.63
N ALA A 27 20.14 12.82 -33.54
CA ALA A 27 18.76 13.26 -33.41
C ALA A 27 17.78 12.08 -33.51
N LYS A 28 17.97 11.18 -34.49
CA LYS A 28 17.15 9.97 -34.63
C LYS A 28 17.27 9.05 -33.41
N ALA A 29 18.47 8.88 -32.86
CA ALA A 29 18.70 8.11 -31.65
C ALA A 29 18.00 8.73 -30.43
N ARG A 30 18.04 10.05 -30.26
CA ARG A 30 17.34 10.76 -29.18
C ARG A 30 15.82 10.68 -29.31
N PHE A 31 15.27 10.82 -30.51
CA PHE A 31 13.83 10.65 -30.75
C PHE A 31 13.35 9.20 -30.55
N ALA A 32 14.15 8.21 -30.96
CA ALA A 32 13.86 6.81 -30.70
C ALA A 32 13.91 6.48 -29.20
N ALA A 33 14.90 7.01 -28.47
CA ALA A 33 15.00 6.86 -27.02
C ALA A 33 13.83 7.54 -26.29
N ALA A 34 13.41 8.74 -26.71
CA ALA A 34 12.26 9.43 -26.15
C ALA A 34 10.92 8.70 -26.47
N GLY A 35 10.77 8.16 -27.67
CA GLY A 35 9.62 7.34 -28.06
C GLY A 35 9.53 6.01 -27.29
N ALA A 36 10.68 5.35 -27.06
CA ALA A 36 10.78 4.16 -26.22
C ALA A 36 10.45 4.48 -24.75
N ALA A 37 10.98 5.59 -24.21
CA ALA A 37 10.66 6.06 -22.86
C ALA A 37 9.17 6.37 -22.70
N MET A 38 8.56 7.09 -23.66
CA MET A 38 7.12 7.38 -23.64
C MET A 38 6.25 6.11 -23.76
N THR A 39 6.69 5.13 -24.54
CA THR A 39 5.99 3.83 -24.65
C THR A 39 6.10 3.03 -23.36
N GLN A 40 7.27 3.06 -22.72
CA GLN A 40 7.51 2.42 -21.43
C GLN A 40 6.66 3.07 -20.34
N ILE A 41 6.64 4.42 -20.26
CA ILE A 41 5.79 5.18 -19.33
C ILE A 41 4.30 4.84 -19.55
N ARG A 42 3.82 4.82 -20.79
CA ARG A 42 2.43 4.42 -21.10
C ARG A 42 2.12 2.98 -20.69
N LYS A 43 3.09 2.06 -20.83
CA LYS A 43 2.93 0.66 -20.44
C LYS A 43 2.89 0.52 -18.92
N GLU A 44 3.74 1.25 -18.20
CA GLU A 44 3.77 1.30 -16.74
C GLU A 44 2.49 1.92 -16.18
N GLU A 45 2.00 3.02 -16.76
CA GLU A 45 0.72 3.65 -16.37
C GLU A 45 -0.47 2.70 -16.58
N LYS A 46 -0.54 2.01 -17.73
CA LYS A 46 -1.57 1.00 -17.99
C LYS A 46 -1.47 -0.19 -17.01
N LYS A 47 -0.25 -0.61 -16.65
CA LYS A 47 -0.05 -1.67 -15.65
C LYS A 47 -0.53 -1.20 -14.28
N SER A 48 -0.20 0.03 -13.88
CA SER A 48 -0.64 0.61 -12.60
C SER A 48 -2.16 0.68 -12.50
N LYS A 49 -2.83 1.24 -13.51
CA LYS A 49 -4.30 1.35 -13.51
C LYS A 49 -4.99 -0.01 -13.38
N LYS A 50 -4.50 -1.03 -14.10
CA LYS A 50 -5.05 -2.40 -13.99
C LYS A 50 -4.88 -2.99 -12.59
N LYS A 51 -3.79 -2.66 -11.89
CA LYS A 51 -3.57 -3.11 -10.51
C LYS A 51 -4.54 -2.43 -9.57
N ASP A 52 -4.70 -1.11 -9.71
CA ASP A 52 -5.64 -0.35 -8.88
C ASP A 52 -7.08 -0.86 -9.08
N ASP A 53 -7.46 -1.12 -10.33
CA ASP A 53 -8.75 -1.75 -10.67
C ASP A 53 -8.88 -3.14 -10.05
N GLN A 54 -7.83 -3.96 -10.10
CA GLN A 54 -7.82 -5.30 -9.49
C GLN A 54 -7.98 -5.22 -7.97
N VAL A 55 -7.23 -4.36 -7.30
CA VAL A 55 -7.30 -4.15 -5.84
C VAL A 55 -8.70 -3.69 -5.43
N ALA A 56 -9.27 -2.72 -6.14
CA ALA A 56 -10.63 -2.26 -5.90
C ALA A 56 -11.65 -3.38 -6.09
N LYS A 57 -11.49 -4.20 -7.13
CA LYS A 57 -12.37 -5.34 -7.40
C LYS A 57 -12.34 -6.36 -6.28
N VAL A 58 -11.16 -6.71 -5.76
CA VAL A 58 -11.01 -7.66 -4.63
C VAL A 58 -11.69 -7.12 -3.37
N ILE A 59 -11.50 -5.85 -3.04
CA ILE A 59 -12.20 -5.23 -1.90
C ILE A 59 -13.72 -5.30 -2.08
N MET A 60 -14.22 -5.03 -3.28
CA MET A 60 -15.65 -5.11 -3.58
C MET A 60 -16.18 -6.55 -3.47
N GLN A 61 -15.44 -7.54 -3.94
CA GLN A 61 -15.80 -8.96 -3.82
C GLN A 61 -15.81 -9.40 -2.35
N PHE A 62 -14.79 -9.02 -1.59
CA PHE A 62 -14.71 -9.29 -0.14
C PHE A 62 -15.93 -8.75 0.61
N LEU A 63 -16.36 -7.53 0.26
CA LEU A 63 -17.51 -6.85 0.87
C LEU A 63 -18.87 -7.34 0.40
N GLN A 64 -18.94 -8.16 -0.66
CA GLN A 64 -20.17 -8.83 -1.09
C GLN A 64 -20.52 -10.04 -0.22
N ASP A 65 -19.56 -10.59 0.54
CA ASP A 65 -19.85 -11.61 1.55
C ASP A 65 -20.59 -10.97 2.72
N GLU A 66 -21.80 -11.47 3.02
CA GLU A 66 -22.63 -11.02 4.14
C GLU A 66 -21.87 -11.03 5.47
N LYS A 67 -20.93 -11.98 5.65
CA LYS A 67 -20.11 -12.06 6.86
C LYS A 67 -19.17 -10.87 7.02
N ASN A 68 -18.77 -10.25 5.92
CA ASN A 68 -17.80 -9.15 5.89
C ASN A 68 -18.46 -7.79 5.67
N ALA A 69 -19.77 -7.73 5.40
CA ALA A 69 -20.50 -6.50 5.13
C ALA A 69 -20.33 -5.43 6.23
N HIS A 70 -20.21 -5.85 7.49
CA HIS A 70 -19.98 -4.95 8.63
C HIS A 70 -18.62 -4.21 8.55
N LEU A 71 -17.64 -4.74 7.80
CA LEU A 71 -16.33 -4.13 7.58
C LEU A 71 -16.37 -3.00 6.54
N PHE A 72 -17.44 -2.91 5.74
CA PHE A 72 -17.59 -1.91 4.68
C PHE A 72 -17.32 -0.49 5.18
N THR A 73 -17.92 -0.12 6.30
CA THR A 73 -17.81 1.23 6.86
C THR A 73 -16.37 1.55 7.28
N LEU A 74 -15.65 0.55 7.81
CA LEU A 74 -14.25 0.73 8.24
C LEU A 74 -13.33 0.86 7.02
N ILE A 75 -13.49 0.00 6.02
CA ILE A 75 -12.71 0.07 4.78
C ILE A 75 -12.97 1.39 4.05
N ALA A 76 -14.24 1.80 3.93
CA ALA A 76 -14.59 3.08 3.30
C ALA A 76 -13.96 4.28 4.02
N ARG A 77 -13.88 4.27 5.35
CA ARG A 77 -13.20 5.32 6.12
C ARG A 77 -11.69 5.34 5.87
N LEU A 78 -11.04 4.18 5.78
CA LEU A 78 -9.61 4.10 5.45
C LEU A 78 -9.34 4.62 4.03
N VAL A 79 -10.17 4.23 3.06
CA VAL A 79 -10.09 4.74 1.68
C VAL A 79 -10.31 6.25 1.63
N ALA A 80 -11.28 6.78 2.38
CA ALA A 80 -11.53 8.23 2.44
C ALA A 80 -10.38 9.03 3.09
N ARG A 81 -9.49 8.36 3.83
CA ARG A 81 -8.25 8.92 4.37
C ARG A 81 -7.05 8.75 3.43
N ASP A 82 -7.26 8.31 2.19
CA ASP A 82 -6.22 7.93 1.25
C ASP A 82 -5.27 6.85 1.78
N CYS A 83 -5.75 5.94 2.65
CA CYS A 83 -4.95 4.80 3.05
C CYS A 83 -4.70 3.92 1.82
N PRO A 84 -3.43 3.55 1.51
CA PRO A 84 -3.14 2.71 0.36
C PRO A 84 -3.91 1.39 0.42
N SER A 85 -4.71 1.12 -0.61
CA SER A 85 -5.60 -0.04 -0.66
C SER A 85 -4.86 -1.38 -0.50
N ILE A 86 -3.59 -1.44 -0.93
CA ILE A 86 -2.74 -2.62 -0.74
C ILE A 86 -2.47 -2.93 0.75
N PHE A 87 -2.39 -1.91 1.60
CA PHE A 87 -2.26 -2.10 3.04
C PHE A 87 -3.58 -2.59 3.66
N ILE A 88 -4.72 -2.10 3.16
CA ILE A 88 -6.04 -2.62 3.56
C ILE A 88 -6.16 -4.11 3.19
N LEU A 89 -5.75 -4.49 1.97
CA LEU A 89 -5.69 -5.89 1.54
C LEU A 89 -4.78 -6.73 2.44
N ALA A 90 -3.62 -6.20 2.85
CA ALA A 90 -2.73 -6.88 3.78
C ALA A 90 -3.41 -7.16 5.13
N ILE A 91 -4.19 -6.22 5.67
CA ILE A 91 -4.97 -6.43 6.89
C ILE A 91 -5.98 -7.56 6.69
N ILE A 92 -6.83 -7.50 5.66
CA ILE A 92 -7.90 -8.50 5.47
C ILE A 92 -7.40 -9.86 4.94
N SER A 93 -6.17 -9.93 4.44
CA SER A 93 -5.54 -11.16 3.93
C SER A 93 -5.49 -12.33 4.93
N LEU A 94 -5.67 -12.06 6.23
CA LEU A 94 -5.77 -13.10 7.25
C LEU A 94 -7.00 -13.99 7.09
N ILE A 95 -8.09 -13.44 6.54
CA ILE A 95 -9.40 -14.10 6.43
C ILE A 95 -9.92 -14.19 4.99
N ASP A 96 -9.18 -13.61 4.03
CA ASP A 96 -9.56 -13.58 2.63
C ASP A 96 -8.41 -14.01 1.71
N GLU A 97 -8.60 -15.10 0.98
CA GLU A 97 -7.59 -15.73 0.12
C GLU A 97 -7.28 -14.87 -1.12
N GLU A 98 -8.26 -14.17 -1.68
CA GLU A 98 -8.05 -13.32 -2.85
C GLU A 98 -7.18 -12.11 -2.48
N SER A 99 -7.41 -11.51 -1.31
CA SER A 99 -6.58 -10.47 -0.73
C SER A 99 -5.16 -10.97 -0.42
N LEU A 100 -5.04 -12.20 0.09
CA LEU A 100 -3.75 -12.86 0.32
C LEU A 100 -2.95 -13.01 -0.97
N GLN A 101 -3.60 -13.48 -2.03
CA GLN A 101 -2.99 -13.66 -3.34
C GLN A 101 -2.52 -12.33 -3.93
N VAL A 102 -3.40 -11.31 -3.98
CA VAL A 102 -3.06 -10.00 -4.54
C VAL A 102 -1.93 -9.33 -3.76
N THR A 103 -1.95 -9.41 -2.42
CA THR A 103 -0.87 -8.88 -1.59
C THR A 103 0.45 -9.63 -1.84
N GLY A 104 0.40 -10.95 -1.98
CA GLY A 104 1.57 -11.77 -2.30
C GLY A 104 2.17 -11.44 -3.67
N ASP A 105 1.32 -11.24 -4.68
CA ASP A 105 1.76 -10.87 -6.04
C ASP A 105 2.35 -9.45 -6.07
N TYR A 106 1.73 -8.51 -5.35
CA TYR A 106 2.29 -7.18 -5.16
C TYR A 106 3.69 -7.22 -4.53
N LEU A 107 3.87 -8.01 -3.46
CA LEU A 107 5.17 -8.15 -2.80
C LEU A 107 6.20 -8.78 -3.73
N LYS A 108 5.88 -9.85 -4.46
CA LYS A 108 6.83 -10.46 -5.42
C LYS A 108 7.27 -9.49 -6.50
N GLU A 109 6.36 -8.67 -7.02
CA GLU A 109 6.69 -7.69 -8.06
C GLU A 109 7.54 -6.51 -7.53
N THR A 110 7.49 -6.23 -6.23
CA THR A 110 8.16 -5.07 -5.63
C THR A 110 9.46 -5.47 -4.92
N SER A 111 9.54 -6.68 -4.35
CA SER A 111 10.70 -7.25 -3.67
C SER A 111 11.88 -7.59 -4.61
N GLU A 112 11.70 -7.64 -5.93
CA GLU A 112 12.84 -7.72 -6.86
C GLU A 112 13.67 -6.41 -6.90
N LYS A 113 13.16 -5.31 -6.34
CA LYS A 113 13.81 -4.00 -6.44
C LYS A 113 14.49 -3.52 -5.17
N ASP A 114 13.97 -3.82 -3.98
CA ASP A 114 14.56 -3.38 -2.71
C ASP A 114 14.00 -4.21 -1.56
N ALA A 115 14.77 -4.31 -0.46
CA ALA A 115 14.41 -4.83 0.87
C ALA A 115 14.70 -6.31 1.15
N HIS A 116 15.91 -6.56 1.67
CA HIS A 116 16.20 -7.74 2.47
C HIS A 116 16.61 -7.43 3.93
N ASP A 117 16.54 -6.18 4.40
CA ASP A 117 17.21 -5.76 5.65
C ASP A 117 16.31 -5.21 6.78
N THR A 118 14.97 -5.23 6.66
CA THR A 118 14.09 -4.52 7.62
C THR A 118 13.06 -5.36 8.39
N VAL A 119 13.00 -6.67 8.15
CA VAL A 119 12.07 -7.54 8.89
C VAL A 119 12.85 -8.37 9.91
N ASP A 120 12.85 -7.91 11.17
CA ASP A 120 13.37 -8.69 12.29
C ASP A 120 12.41 -9.86 12.53
N GLU A 121 12.80 -11.07 12.15
CA GLU A 121 11.98 -12.30 12.22
C GLU A 121 11.60 -12.70 13.67
N ASN A 122 12.09 -11.98 14.67
CA ASN A 122 11.76 -12.22 16.08
C ASN A 122 10.49 -11.50 16.52
N VAL A 123 9.37 -11.75 15.83
CA VAL A 123 8.04 -11.36 16.31
C VAL A 123 7.63 -12.31 17.43
N ALA A 124 8.06 -12.00 18.65
CA ALA A 124 7.53 -12.64 19.86
C ALA A 124 6.11 -12.12 20.11
N LEU A 125 5.12 -12.72 19.45
CA LEU A 125 3.73 -12.60 19.87
C LEU A 125 3.67 -13.01 21.35
N THR A 126 3.26 -12.07 22.20
CA THR A 126 3.20 -12.21 23.66
C THR A 126 2.79 -13.61 24.09
N LYS A 127 3.59 -14.20 25.01
CA LYS A 127 3.38 -15.47 25.75
C LYS A 127 1.91 -15.88 25.86
N SER A 128 1.40 -16.52 24.81
CA SER A 128 0.05 -17.06 24.79
C SER A 128 0.24 -18.56 24.77
N ASP A 129 0.46 -19.14 25.95
CA ASP A 129 0.64 -20.58 26.20
C ASP A 129 -0.57 -21.44 25.76
N ASP A 130 -1.58 -20.82 25.13
CA ASP A 130 -2.87 -21.39 24.74
C ASP A 130 -3.08 -21.47 23.21
N MET A 131 -2.15 -20.95 22.39
CA MET A 131 -2.29 -20.98 20.94
C MET A 131 -1.61 -22.21 20.33
N ASP A 132 -2.33 -22.91 19.45
CA ASP A 132 -1.75 -24.01 18.71
C ASP A 132 -0.69 -23.49 17.70
N PRO A 133 0.32 -24.31 17.34
CA PRO A 133 1.42 -23.87 16.49
C PRO A 133 0.99 -23.36 15.11
N GLU A 134 -0.10 -23.90 14.54
CA GLU A 134 -0.60 -23.51 13.22
C GLU A 134 -1.20 -22.11 13.25
N THR A 135 -2.03 -21.82 14.27
CA THR A 135 -2.60 -20.48 14.49
C THR A 135 -1.50 -19.46 14.73
N ASN A 136 -0.48 -19.79 15.54
CA ASN A 136 0.63 -18.89 15.80
C ASN A 136 1.43 -18.57 14.52
N ARG A 137 1.72 -19.60 13.71
CA ARG A 137 2.40 -19.42 12.42
C ARG A 137 1.61 -18.53 11.47
N ALA A 138 0.30 -18.74 11.36
CA ALA A 138 -0.55 -17.92 10.51
C ALA A 138 -0.57 -16.44 10.93
N LEU A 139 -0.56 -16.14 12.24
CA LEU A 139 -0.45 -14.76 12.72
C LEU A 139 0.92 -14.16 12.41
N ILE A 140 2.01 -14.91 12.61
CA ILE A 140 3.36 -14.45 12.27
C ILE A 140 3.44 -14.13 10.77
N ASP A 141 3.01 -15.04 9.90
CA ASP A 141 3.02 -14.84 8.44
C ASP A 141 2.20 -13.61 8.03
N TRP A 142 1.08 -13.35 8.71
CA TRP A 142 0.25 -12.19 8.48
C TRP A 142 0.89 -10.88 8.95
N ILE A 143 1.52 -10.87 10.13
CA ILE A 143 2.26 -9.71 10.66
C ILE A 143 3.42 -9.35 9.75
N THR A 144 4.23 -10.34 9.39
CA THR A 144 5.34 -10.21 8.44
C THR A 144 4.86 -9.61 7.12
N ARG A 145 3.73 -10.09 6.60
CA ARG A 145 3.14 -9.54 5.36
C ARG A 145 2.75 -8.07 5.50
N MET A 146 2.10 -7.69 6.60
CA MET A 146 1.76 -6.29 6.85
C MET A 146 3.02 -5.41 6.94
N GLN A 147 4.08 -5.89 7.60
CA GLN A 147 5.38 -5.21 7.67
C GLN A 147 6.03 -5.08 6.29
N MET A 148 6.03 -6.13 5.47
CA MET A 148 6.61 -6.09 4.13
C MET A 148 5.88 -5.11 3.21
N VAL A 149 4.54 -5.05 3.29
CA VAL A 149 3.75 -4.07 2.52
C VAL A 149 4.02 -2.66 3.03
N LEU A 150 4.09 -2.49 4.36
CA LEU A 150 4.41 -1.21 4.96
C LEU A 150 5.79 -0.70 4.56
N ALA A 151 6.79 -1.59 4.50
CA ALA A 151 8.16 -1.27 4.11
C ALA A 151 8.28 -0.68 2.70
N GLN A 152 7.33 -0.96 1.80
CA GLN A 152 7.33 -0.40 0.45
C GLN A 152 7.02 1.10 0.43
N SER A 153 6.24 1.59 1.38
CA SER A 153 5.78 2.99 1.42
C SER A 153 5.42 3.44 2.84
N PRO A 154 6.37 3.40 3.79
CA PRO A 154 6.10 3.57 5.21
C PRO A 154 5.49 4.94 5.52
N GLU A 155 6.03 6.00 4.90
CA GLU A 155 5.52 7.37 5.07
C GLU A 155 4.11 7.54 4.51
N GLN A 156 3.84 7.03 3.31
CA GLN A 156 2.53 7.16 2.67
C GLN A 156 1.44 6.42 3.45
N ILE A 157 1.77 5.29 4.07
CA ILE A 157 0.82 4.53 4.87
C ILE A 157 0.67 5.19 6.25
N LEU A 158 1.75 5.33 7.03
CA LEU A 158 1.66 5.80 8.41
C LEU A 158 1.15 7.24 8.51
N LEU A 159 1.51 8.16 7.62
CA LEU A 159 0.98 9.54 7.68
C LEU A 159 -0.53 9.60 7.49
N LYS A 160 -1.13 8.63 6.78
CA LYS A 160 -2.58 8.55 6.57
C LYS A 160 -3.28 7.85 7.73
N LEU A 161 -2.57 6.93 8.40
CA LEU A 161 -3.06 6.18 9.55
C LEU A 161 -2.84 6.87 10.89
N MET A 162 -1.91 7.80 10.99
CA MET A 162 -1.68 8.58 12.21
C MET A 162 -2.64 9.78 12.25
N ILE A 163 -3.24 10.02 13.40
CA ILE A 163 -4.03 11.23 13.70
C ILE A 163 -3.07 12.35 14.11
N ASP A 164 -2.05 12.00 14.91
CA ASP A 164 -0.97 12.87 15.35
C ASP A 164 0.30 12.04 15.62
N GLU A 165 1.36 12.66 16.14
CA GLU A 165 2.66 12.02 16.40
C GLU A 165 2.60 10.81 17.37
N LYS A 166 1.51 10.65 18.13
CA LYS A 166 1.34 9.61 19.17
C LYS A 166 0.15 8.69 18.91
N ASN A 167 -0.84 9.13 18.14
CA ASN A 167 -2.12 8.44 18.01
C ASN A 167 -2.34 7.88 16.61
N ILE A 168 -2.75 6.61 16.56
CA ILE A 168 -3.17 5.92 15.34
C ILE A 168 -4.69 6.01 15.22
N ASP A 169 -5.18 6.10 13.99
CA ASP A 169 -6.60 6.11 13.68
C ASP A 169 -7.28 4.82 14.18
N GLY A 170 -8.31 5.01 15.01
CA GLY A 170 -9.05 3.91 15.62
C GLY A 170 -9.74 2.99 14.61
N THR A 171 -9.94 3.44 13.37
CA THR A 171 -10.52 2.61 12.28
C THR A 171 -9.58 1.47 11.91
N VAL A 172 -8.26 1.69 11.89
CA VAL A 172 -7.30 0.60 11.64
C VAL A 172 -7.36 -0.41 12.76
N LEU A 173 -7.32 0.05 14.02
CA LEU A 173 -7.43 -0.82 15.18
C LEU A 173 -8.72 -1.65 15.12
N GLN A 174 -9.86 -1.00 14.87
CA GLN A 174 -11.16 -1.68 14.75
C GLN A 174 -11.17 -2.72 13.62
N LEU A 175 -10.69 -2.35 12.43
CA LEU A 175 -10.65 -3.27 11.28
C LEU A 175 -9.78 -4.49 11.59
N THR A 176 -8.58 -4.28 12.11
CA THR A 176 -7.66 -5.36 12.48
C THR A 176 -8.25 -6.23 13.59
N THR A 177 -8.95 -5.65 14.58
CA THR A 177 -9.62 -6.43 15.63
C THR A 177 -10.75 -7.30 15.06
N PHE A 178 -11.60 -6.79 14.16
CA PHE A 178 -12.66 -7.61 13.56
C PHE A 178 -12.11 -8.71 12.65
N VAL A 179 -11.05 -8.43 11.88
CA VAL A 179 -10.37 -9.45 11.09
C VAL A 179 -9.80 -10.55 11.98
N LEU A 180 -9.16 -10.18 13.09
CA LEU A 180 -8.63 -11.13 14.06
C LEU A 180 -9.74 -11.94 14.75
N GLN A 181 -10.86 -11.30 15.08
CA GLN A 181 -12.03 -11.97 15.64
C GLN A 181 -12.56 -13.04 14.69
N ARG A 182 -12.76 -12.68 13.42
CA ARG A 182 -13.23 -13.59 12.37
C ARG A 182 -12.27 -14.76 12.16
N PHE A 183 -10.97 -14.50 12.17
CA PHE A 183 -9.93 -15.52 12.06
C PHE A 183 -9.98 -16.56 13.19
N PHE A 184 -10.25 -16.13 14.43
CA PHE A 184 -10.41 -17.03 15.57
C PHE A 184 -11.76 -17.75 15.54
N GLU A 185 -12.84 -17.08 15.12
CA GLU A 185 -14.16 -17.70 14.95
C GLU A 185 -14.12 -18.88 13.97
N ASP A 186 -13.43 -18.73 12.84
CA ASP A 186 -13.26 -19.79 11.84
C ASP A 186 -12.46 -20.99 12.39
N ARG A 187 -11.68 -20.77 13.46
CA ARG A 187 -10.97 -21.80 14.24
C ARG A 187 -11.73 -22.27 15.48
N LYS A 188 -13.02 -21.96 15.57
CA LYS A 188 -13.91 -22.30 16.69
C LYS A 188 -13.45 -21.74 18.04
N ARG A 189 -12.67 -20.66 18.03
CA ARG A 189 -12.28 -19.89 19.20
C ARG A 189 -13.04 -18.56 19.13
N SER A 190 -14.18 -18.45 19.81
CA SER A 190 -14.89 -17.18 19.86
C SER A 190 -14.31 -16.34 21.01
N THR A 191 -13.77 -15.18 20.66
CA THR A 191 -13.28 -14.20 21.63
C THR A 191 -14.04 -12.89 21.44
N GLU A 192 -14.46 -12.28 22.53
CA GLU A 192 -15.13 -10.98 22.50
C GLU A 192 -14.17 -9.90 21.98
N PHE A 193 -14.72 -8.95 21.21
CA PHE A 193 -13.99 -7.85 20.59
C PHE A 193 -13.07 -7.11 21.59
N GLU A 194 -13.59 -6.78 22.77
CA GLU A 194 -12.87 -6.03 23.82
C GLU A 194 -11.64 -6.78 24.33
N LYS A 195 -11.69 -8.12 24.37
CA LYS A 195 -10.57 -8.98 24.79
C LYS A 195 -9.49 -9.10 23.71
N LEU A 196 -9.83 -8.87 22.45
CA LEU A 196 -8.90 -8.88 21.33
C LEU A 196 -8.19 -7.55 21.11
N GLN A 197 -8.70 -6.45 21.65
CA GLN A 197 -8.09 -5.13 21.46
C GLN A 197 -6.64 -5.05 21.96
N PRO A 198 -6.25 -5.56 23.14
CA PRO A 198 -4.85 -5.51 23.58
C PRO A 198 -3.91 -6.28 22.66
N LEU A 199 -4.33 -7.46 22.20
CA LEU A 199 -3.57 -8.26 21.24
C LEU A 199 -3.46 -7.52 19.90
N THR A 200 -4.56 -6.94 19.42
CA THR A 200 -4.58 -6.16 18.17
C THR A 200 -3.63 -4.96 18.26
N ALA A 201 -3.67 -4.23 19.37
CA ALA A 201 -2.79 -3.08 19.62
C ALA A 201 -1.32 -3.52 19.63
N SER A 202 -1.00 -4.63 20.29
CA SER A 202 0.35 -5.21 20.27
C SER A 202 0.79 -5.59 18.87
N ILE A 203 -0.08 -6.23 18.08
CA ILE A 203 0.20 -6.61 16.69
C ILE A 203 0.48 -5.37 15.84
N LEU A 204 -0.39 -4.37 15.89
CA LEU A 204 -0.22 -3.13 15.13
C LEU A 204 1.03 -2.37 15.58
N GLN A 205 1.34 -2.37 16.88
CA GLN A 205 2.60 -1.82 17.37
C GLN A 205 3.79 -2.54 16.73
N THR A 206 3.82 -3.89 16.75
CA THR A 206 4.89 -4.65 16.08
C THR A 206 4.99 -4.36 14.59
N VAL A 207 3.87 -4.16 13.90
CA VAL A 207 3.87 -3.79 12.48
C VAL A 207 4.46 -2.40 12.26
N PHE A 208 4.10 -1.42 13.08
CA PHE A 208 4.42 -0.01 12.85
C PHE A 208 5.73 0.46 13.47
N GLU A 209 6.13 -0.11 14.61
CA GLU A 209 7.29 0.32 15.41
C GLU A 209 8.59 0.47 14.62
N PRO A 210 8.94 -0.45 13.68
CA PRO A 210 10.16 -0.30 12.87
C PRO A 210 10.17 0.96 11.98
N PHE A 211 9.01 1.51 11.66
CA PHE A 211 8.84 2.61 10.70
C PHE A 211 8.37 3.92 11.34
N ILE A 212 7.93 3.90 12.60
CA ILE A 212 7.42 5.08 13.31
C ILE A 212 8.48 6.18 13.45
N GLY A 213 9.76 5.82 13.59
CA GLY A 213 10.86 6.77 13.78
C GLY A 213 11.02 7.74 12.61
N SER A 214 10.97 7.23 11.37
CA SER A 214 11.10 8.08 10.17
C SER A 214 9.90 9.01 10.00
N VAL A 215 8.70 8.53 10.32
CA VAL A 215 7.44 9.28 10.11
C VAL A 215 7.22 10.36 11.18
N LYS A 216 7.62 10.10 12.44
CA LYS A 216 7.55 11.09 13.51
C LYS A 216 8.35 12.36 13.18
N LYS A 217 9.53 12.20 12.57
CA LYS A 217 10.36 13.34 12.16
C LYS A 217 9.60 14.25 11.18
N ILE A 218 8.95 13.66 10.19
CA ILE A 218 8.16 14.38 9.18
C ILE A 218 6.93 15.08 9.80
N LEU A 219 6.25 14.42 10.76
CA LEU A 219 5.11 15.03 11.45
C LEU A 219 5.53 16.24 12.31
N ILE A 220 6.69 16.16 12.98
CA ILE A 220 7.23 17.27 13.77
C ILE A 220 7.63 18.44 12.86
N GLU A 221 8.32 18.18 11.75
CA GLU A 221 8.70 19.20 10.76
C GLU A 221 7.47 19.92 10.16
N ARG A 222 6.37 19.19 9.94
CA ARG A 222 5.10 19.77 9.47
C ARG A 222 4.37 20.58 10.54
N ALA A 223 4.52 20.22 11.81
CA ALA A 223 3.91 20.94 12.93
C ALA A 223 4.66 22.23 13.29
N ASN A 224 5.99 22.26 13.07
CA ASN A 224 6.86 23.40 13.36
C ASN A 224 7.68 23.82 12.12
N PRO A 225 7.09 24.55 11.17
CA PRO A 225 7.79 24.98 9.94
C PRO A 225 8.96 25.97 10.19
N GLU A 226 9.07 26.56 11.39
CA GLU A 226 10.14 27.49 11.75
C GLU A 226 11.45 26.79 12.19
N SER A 227 11.45 25.49 12.52
CA SER A 227 12.69 24.79 12.95
C SER A 227 13.51 24.21 11.80
N ALA A 228 13.02 24.28 10.55
CA ALA A 228 13.72 23.76 9.38
C ALA A 228 14.76 24.75 8.80
N THR A 229 14.69 26.03 9.18
CA THR A 229 15.58 27.08 8.66
C THR A 229 16.90 27.23 9.44
N ASP A 230 17.00 26.67 10.64
CA ASP A 230 18.18 26.80 11.52
C ASP A 230 19.19 25.64 11.39
N SER A 231 19.04 24.75 10.39
CA SER A 231 19.94 23.58 10.22
C SER A 231 20.80 23.59 8.96
N GLU A 232 20.79 24.69 8.20
CA GLU A 232 21.70 24.92 7.06
C GLU A 232 22.81 25.96 7.33
N GLU A 233 22.90 26.50 8.54
CA GLU A 233 24.02 27.36 8.97
C GLU A 233 24.70 26.78 10.21
N ASP A 234 25.56 25.76 10.02
CA ASP A 234 26.74 25.49 10.87
C ASP A 234 27.76 24.58 10.14
#